data_AF-A0AAU5Y0G9-F1
#
_entry.id   AF-A0AAU5Y0G9-F1
#
_cell.length_a   1.000
_cell.length_b   1.000
_cell.length_c   1.000
_cell.angle_alpha   90.00
_cell.angle_beta   90.00
_cell.angle_gamma   90.00
#
_symmetry.space_group_name_H-M   'P 1'
#
loop_
_entity.id
_entity.type
_entity.pdbx_description
1 polymer ?
#
loop_
_entity_poly.entity_id
_entity_poly.type
_entity_poly.pdbx_seq_one_letter_code
_entity_poly.pdbx_strand_id
1 'polypeptide(L)'
;MDGSQQGFHVDEGAYARYAREVDPLGDDVKGAADQHVGPHVTLGGHGFSEMGGESGFSGAYSGRMRALRERMHRVGGGWRQVGEAARQTDRTYTAVEGEHGDVLRRLGQDLA
;
A
#
# COMPACT_ATOMS: atom_id res chain seq x y z
N MET A 1 -30.41 -22.49 16.05
CA MET A 1 -29.20 -22.25 15.24
C MET A 1 -29.65 -21.42 14.07
N ASP A 2 -29.43 -20.11 14.15
CA ASP A 2 -29.92 -19.16 13.15
C ASP A 2 -28.79 -18.86 12.16
N GLY A 3 -29.12 -18.96 10.87
CA GLY A 3 -28.18 -19.04 9.76
C GLY A 3 -27.59 -17.69 9.40
N SER A 4 -26.58 -17.25 10.16
CA SER A 4 -25.75 -16.11 9.78
C SER A 4 -24.73 -16.50 8.71
N GLN A 5 -25.20 -16.80 7.50
CA GLN A 5 -24.46 -16.52 6.28
C GLN A 5 -25.08 -15.27 5.65
N GLN A 6 -24.94 -14.13 6.32
CA GLN A 6 -24.97 -12.85 5.60
C GLN A 6 -23.77 -12.89 4.66
N GLY A 7 -24.01 -13.30 3.42
CA GLY A 7 -23.00 -13.27 2.36
C GLY A 7 -22.38 -11.87 2.35
N PHE A 8 -21.05 -11.83 2.32
CA PHE A 8 -20.30 -10.58 2.30
C PHE A 8 -20.62 -9.83 1.01
N HIS A 9 -21.63 -8.95 1.06
CA HIS A 9 -22.02 -8.10 -0.06
C HIS A 9 -21.11 -6.88 -0.06
N VAL A 10 -20.35 -6.73 -1.13
CA VAL A 10 -19.50 -5.57 -1.35
C VAL A 10 -20.16 -4.73 -2.43
N ASP A 11 -20.28 -3.42 -2.18
CA ASP A 11 -20.79 -2.50 -3.20
C ASP A 11 -19.91 -2.58 -4.45
N GLU A 12 -20.55 -2.64 -5.62
CA GLU A 12 -19.86 -2.70 -6.91
C GLU A 12 -18.83 -1.56 -7.02
N GLY A 13 -17.57 -1.92 -7.31
CA GLY A 13 -16.48 -0.97 -7.44
C GLY A 13 -15.89 -0.42 -6.13
N ALA A 14 -16.30 -0.90 -4.95
CA ALA A 14 -15.72 -0.48 -3.68
C ALA A 14 -14.21 -0.77 -3.60
N TYR A 15 -13.76 -1.93 -4.09
CA TYR A 15 -12.34 -2.28 -4.16
C TYR A 15 -11.58 -1.40 -5.16
N ALA A 16 -12.16 -1.14 -6.33
CA ALA A 16 -11.57 -0.23 -7.32
C ALA A 16 -11.44 1.21 -6.78
N ARG A 17 -12.45 1.68 -6.04
CA ARG A 17 -12.40 2.98 -5.35
C ARG A 17 -11.32 3.01 -4.28
N TYR A 18 -11.27 2.00 -3.41
CA TYR A 18 -10.25 1.89 -2.38
C TYR A 18 -8.84 1.87 -2.98
N ALA A 19 -8.63 1.10 -4.05
CA ALA A 19 -7.34 1.06 -4.76
C ALA A 19 -6.91 2.45 -5.25
N ARG A 20 -7.83 3.23 -5.83
CA ARG A 20 -7.54 4.61 -6.27
C ARG A 20 -7.21 5.56 -5.12
N GLU A 21 -7.88 5.39 -3.98
CA GLU A 21 -7.64 6.21 -2.79
C GLU A 21 -6.28 5.90 -2.14
N VAL A 22 -5.81 4.65 -2.17
CA VAL A 22 -4.54 4.26 -1.54
C VAL A 22 -3.31 4.38 -2.43
N ASP A 23 -3.47 4.34 -3.76
CA ASP A 23 -2.37 4.49 -4.72
C ASP A 23 -1.49 5.74 -4.46
N PRO A 24 -2.03 6.97 -4.26
CA PRO A 24 -1.19 8.14 -4.03
C PRO A 24 -0.41 8.09 -2.71
N LEU A 25 -0.91 7.39 -1.68
CA LEU A 25 -0.27 7.33 -0.37
C LEU A 25 1.13 6.72 -0.44
N GLY A 26 1.32 5.74 -1.33
CA GLY A 26 2.63 5.11 -1.53
C GLY A 26 3.66 6.08 -2.09
N ASP A 27 3.25 6.94 -3.00
CA ASP A 27 4.09 7.94 -3.63
C ASP A 27 4.31 9.15 -2.71
N ASP A 28 3.31 9.56 -1.94
CA ASP A 28 3.42 10.61 -0.91
C ASP A 28 4.46 10.23 0.16
N VAL A 29 4.44 8.99 0.64
CA VAL A 29 5.42 8.52 1.64
C VAL A 29 6.84 8.50 1.08
N LYS A 30 7.02 8.10 -0.18
CA LYS A 30 8.34 8.13 -0.85
C LYS A 30 8.81 9.56 -1.09
N GLY A 31 7.91 10.43 -1.56
CA GLY A 31 8.17 11.85 -1.77
C GLY A 31 8.57 12.54 -0.47
N ALA A 32 7.86 12.29 0.63
CA ALA A 32 8.20 12.79 1.96
C ALA A 32 9.56 12.27 2.44
N ALA A 33 9.90 11.01 2.16
CA ALA A 33 11.22 10.46 2.48
C ALA A 33 12.33 11.19 1.73
N ASP A 34 12.14 11.46 0.45
CA ASP A 34 13.14 12.12 -0.37
C ASP A 34 13.24 13.62 -0.08
N GLN A 35 12.12 14.29 0.25
CA GLN A 35 12.07 15.71 0.56
C GLN A 35 12.58 16.04 1.98
N HIS A 36 12.22 15.23 2.97
CA HIS A 36 12.45 15.57 4.38
C HIS A 36 13.50 14.72 5.06
N VAL A 37 13.86 13.55 4.53
CA VAL A 37 14.90 12.69 5.13
C VAL A 37 16.14 12.67 4.25
N GLY A 38 15.97 12.62 2.93
CA GLY A 38 17.05 12.62 1.94
C GLY A 38 18.14 13.70 2.18
N PRO A 39 17.78 14.97 2.36
CA PRO A 39 18.75 16.05 2.57
C PRO A 39 19.53 15.95 3.89
N HIS A 40 19.02 15.17 4.85
CA HIS A 40 19.60 15.00 6.17
C HIS A 40 20.27 13.63 6.34
N VAL A 41 20.50 12.90 5.25
CA VAL A 41 21.23 11.62 5.28
C VAL A 41 22.70 11.81 5.65
N THR A 42 23.26 13.00 5.45
CA THR A 42 24.62 13.34 5.85
C THR A 42 24.60 14.56 6.77
N LEU A 43 25.58 14.66 7.66
CA LEU A 43 25.80 15.82 8.54
C LEU A 43 26.61 16.94 7.89
N GLY A 44 26.90 16.81 6.59
CA GLY A 44 27.83 17.69 5.88
C GLY A 44 27.37 19.15 5.91
N GLY A 45 28.26 20.05 6.36
CA GLY A 45 28.06 21.50 6.35
C GLY A 45 27.85 22.15 7.72
N HIS A 46 27.61 21.36 8.77
CA HIS A 46 27.57 21.85 10.15
C HIS A 46 28.81 21.33 10.90
N GLY A 47 29.43 22.14 11.77
CA GLY A 47 30.67 21.80 12.50
C GLY A 47 30.64 20.48 13.30
N PHE A 48 29.46 19.86 13.42
CA PHE A 48 29.27 18.49 13.89
C PHE A 48 29.88 17.41 12.98
N SER A 49 30.13 17.65 11.70
CA SER A 49 30.70 16.63 10.81
C SER A 49 32.16 16.31 11.12
N GLU A 50 32.93 17.30 11.58
CA GLU A 50 34.37 17.17 11.86
C GLU A 50 34.60 16.57 13.26
N MET A 51 33.97 17.14 14.29
CA MET A 51 33.99 16.61 15.67
C MET A 51 33.17 15.30 15.81
N GLY A 52 32.15 15.12 14.98
CA GLY A 52 31.37 13.89 14.86
C GLY A 52 32.11 12.75 14.15
N GLY A 53 33.16 13.08 13.38
CA GLY A 53 34.04 12.10 12.75
C GLY A 53 34.92 11.37 13.77
N GLU A 54 35.54 12.12 14.68
CA GLU A 54 36.38 11.56 15.76
C GLU A 54 35.57 10.74 16.79
N SER A 55 34.31 11.10 17.03
CA SER A 55 33.42 10.42 17.98
C SER A 55 32.61 9.26 17.38
N GLY A 56 32.66 9.05 16.05
CA GLY A 56 31.84 8.06 15.33
C GLY A 56 30.35 8.43 15.20
N PHE A 57 29.92 9.53 15.81
CA PHE A 57 28.54 10.03 15.76
C PHE A 57 28.07 10.32 14.33
N SER A 58 28.94 10.90 13.50
CA SER A 58 28.62 11.24 12.11
C SER A 58 28.24 10.01 11.29
N GLY A 59 28.96 8.91 11.49
CA GLY A 59 28.66 7.62 10.86
C GLY A 59 27.37 7.00 11.37
N ALA A 60 27.17 6.98 12.70
CA ALA A 60 25.96 6.44 13.32
C ALA A 60 24.69 7.19 12.88
N TYR A 61 24.74 8.52 12.87
CA TYR A 61 23.66 9.38 12.39
C TYR A 61 23.35 9.10 10.91
N SER A 62 24.37 9.13 10.05
CA SER A 62 24.19 8.92 8.62
C SER A 62 23.58 7.53 8.34
N GLY A 63 24.06 6.50 9.04
CA GLY A 63 23.49 5.15 8.97
C GLY A 63 22.02 5.10 9.41
N ARG A 64 21.68 5.78 10.50
CA ARG A 64 20.29 5.86 11.00
C ARG A 64 19.36 6.54 10.01
N MET A 65 19.79 7.65 9.41
CA MET A 65 18.99 8.42 8.46
C MET A 65 18.81 7.66 7.14
N ARG A 66 19.82 6.94 6.65
CA ARG A 66 19.67 6.01 5.50
C ARG A 66 18.64 4.93 5.79
N ALA A 67 18.78 4.27 6.94
CA ALA A 67 17.85 3.21 7.34
C ALA A 67 16.41 3.73 7.49
N LEU A 68 16.23 4.98 7.97
CA LEU A 68 14.92 5.62 8.04
C LEU A 68 14.34 5.85 6.64
N ARG A 69 15.12 6.44 5.72
CA ARG A 69 14.71 6.67 4.33
C ARG A 69 14.31 5.36 3.65
N GLU A 70 15.12 4.30 3.79
CA GLU A 70 14.83 2.97 3.24
C GLU A 70 13.54 2.35 3.81
N ARG A 71 13.28 2.54 5.11
CA ARG A 71 12.03 2.08 5.73
C ARG A 71 10.82 2.81 5.16
N MET A 72 10.90 4.12 4.98
CA MET A 72 9.82 4.90 4.37
C MET A 72 9.57 4.47 2.92
N HIS A 73 10.63 4.26 2.13
CA HIS A 73 10.50 3.72 0.77
C HIS A 73 9.81 2.34 0.74
N ARG A 74 10.14 1.46 1.68
CA ARG A 74 9.47 0.15 1.83
C ARG A 74 7.99 0.30 2.22
N VAL A 75 7.66 1.19 3.15
CA VAL A 75 6.27 1.49 3.51
C VAL A 75 5.49 2.01 2.31
N GLY A 76 6.07 2.95 1.55
CA GLY A 76 5.47 3.44 0.31
C GLY A 76 5.29 2.34 -0.75
N GLY A 77 6.21 1.38 -0.83
CA GLY A 77 6.06 0.18 -1.66
C GLY A 77 4.95 -0.77 -1.19
N GLY A 78 4.73 -0.88 0.12
CA GLY A 78 3.65 -1.68 0.70
C GLY A 78 2.26 -1.15 0.36
N TRP A 79 2.07 0.17 0.34
CA TRP A 79 0.81 0.79 -0.08
C TRP A 79 0.41 0.44 -1.51
N ARG A 80 1.40 0.35 -2.41
CA ARG A 80 1.16 -0.09 -3.80
C ARG A 80 0.68 -1.55 -3.86
N GLN A 81 1.24 -2.42 -3.02
CA GLN A 81 0.79 -3.82 -2.92
C GLN A 81 -0.65 -3.92 -2.39
N VAL A 82 -1.05 -3.03 -1.47
CA VAL A 82 -2.44 -2.95 -0.99
C VAL A 82 -3.40 -2.58 -2.12
N GLY A 83 -3.06 -1.57 -2.93
CA GLY A 83 -3.86 -1.19 -4.10
C GLY A 83 -3.95 -2.31 -5.14
N GLU A 84 -2.86 -3.03 -5.39
CA GLU A 84 -2.84 -4.22 -6.25
C GLU A 84 -3.70 -5.36 -5.71
N ALA A 85 -3.64 -5.64 -4.41
CA ALA A 85 -4.47 -6.64 -3.76
C ALA A 85 -5.96 -6.28 -3.88
N ALA A 86 -6.34 -5.02 -3.65
CA ALA A 86 -7.71 -4.57 -3.83
C ALA A 86 -8.20 -4.76 -5.28
N ARG A 87 -7.40 -4.37 -6.28
CA ARG A 87 -7.71 -4.63 -7.70
C ARG A 87 -7.83 -6.13 -8.03
N GLN A 88 -7.02 -6.97 -7.40
CA GLN A 88 -7.11 -8.41 -7.59
C GLN A 88 -8.42 -8.95 -7.02
N THR A 89 -8.80 -8.52 -5.82
CA THR A 89 -10.05 -8.92 -5.18
C THR A 89 -11.27 -8.47 -5.98
N ASP A 90 -11.28 -7.24 -6.51
CA ASP A 90 -12.33 -6.71 -7.39
C ASP A 90 -12.59 -7.61 -8.61
N ARG A 91 -11.50 -8.01 -9.29
CA ARG A 91 -11.57 -8.91 -10.45
C ARG A 91 -12.11 -10.29 -10.09
N THR A 92 -11.69 -10.83 -8.95
CA THR A 92 -12.17 -12.13 -8.47
C THR A 92 -13.66 -12.08 -8.13
N TYR A 93 -14.13 -11.03 -7.44
CA TYR A 93 -15.55 -10.86 -7.14
C TYR A 93 -16.40 -10.74 -8.41
N THR A 94 -15.98 -9.88 -9.35
CA THR A 94 -16.69 -9.69 -10.62
C THR A 94 -16.84 -11.00 -11.41
N ALA A 95 -15.78 -11.83 -11.43
CA ALA A 95 -15.83 -13.13 -12.10
C ALA A 95 -16.82 -14.09 -11.43
N VAL A 96 -16.81 -14.17 -10.10
CA VAL A 96 -17.71 -15.03 -9.32
C VAL A 96 -19.17 -14.60 -9.46
N GLU A 97 -19.46 -13.30 -9.46
CA GLU A 97 -20.82 -12.79 -9.68
C GLU A 97 -21.31 -13.09 -11.11
N GLY A 98 -20.43 -12.98 -12.11
CA GLY A 98 -20.74 -13.36 -13.49
C GLY A 98 -21.13 -14.83 -13.63
N GLU A 99 -20.35 -15.74 -13.03
CA GLU A 99 -20.65 -17.17 -13.02
C GLU A 99 -22.00 -17.49 -12.34
N HIS A 100 -22.27 -16.87 -11.19
CA HIS A 100 -23.57 -17.04 -10.51
C HIS A 100 -24.74 -16.50 -11.35
N GLY A 101 -24.56 -15.35 -12.00
CA GLY A 101 -25.58 -14.77 -12.89
C GLY A 101 -25.89 -15.67 -14.09
N ASP A 102 -24.88 -16.31 -14.67
CA ASP A 102 -25.04 -17.24 -15.79
C ASP A 102 -25.74 -18.54 -15.36
N VAL A 103 -25.40 -19.08 -14.18
CA VAL A 103 -26.07 -20.25 -13.60
C VAL A 103 -27.54 -19.95 -13.29
N LEU A 104 -27.85 -18.82 -12.67
CA LEU A 104 -29.22 -18.41 -12.37
C LEU A 104 -30.04 -18.19 -13.64
N ARG A 105 -29.46 -17.57 -14.67
CA ARG A 105 -30.13 -17.39 -15.97
C ARG A 105 -30.46 -18.71 -16.64
N ARG A 106 -29.54 -19.67 -16.58
CA ARG A 106 -29.74 -21.02 -17.14
C ARG A 106 -30.82 -21.80 -16.39
N LEU A 107 -30.77 -21.80 -15.05
CA LEU A 107 -31.79 -22.41 -14.21
C LEU A 107 -33.18 -21.78 -14.43
N GLY A 108 -33.24 -20.46 -14.61
CA GLY A 108 -34.50 -19.75 -14.91
C GLY A 108 -35.07 -20.07 -16.31
N GLN A 109 -34.22 -20.42 -17.28
CA GLN A 109 -34.63 -20.89 -18.60
C GLN A 109 -35.13 -22.35 -18.58
N ASP A 110 -34.54 -23.21 -17.74
CA ASP A 110 -34.92 -24.62 -17.64
C ASP A 110 -36.24 -24.83 -16.86
N LEU A 111 -36.71 -23.82 -16.11
CA LEU A 111 -37.95 -23.83 -15.33
C LEU A 111 -39.14 -23.13 -16.01
N ALA A 112 -38.94 -22.57 -17.21
CA ALA A 112 -39.96 -21.87 -18.02
C ALA A 112 -40.42 -22.72 -19.20
#